data_AF-A0A2A4W775-F1
#
_entry.id   AF-A0A2A4W775-F1
#
_cell.length_a   1.000
_cell.length_b   1.000
_cell.length_c   1.000
_cell.angle_alpha   90.00
_cell.angle_beta   90.00
_cell.angle_gamma   90.00
#
_symmetry.space_group_name_H-M   'P 1'
#
loop_
_entity.id
_entity.type
_entity.pdbx_description
1 polymer ?
#
loop_
_entity_poly.entity_id
_entity_poly.type
_entity_poly.pdbx_seq_one_letter_code
_entity_poly.pdbx_strand_id
1 'polypeptide(L)'
;MKTSLFSQRKGWAVLVALIFLFTGCHSDRSGSDNTPSVARQWNEALLAAIRVDLARPTVHSRNLFHTSMAMYDAWAVFDGVASTYLLGKTVDGYYCAFNSTNVPFGENKESVRREAISFAAYRLLTHRFKNSPSVSLTQAAFNALLANLGYNAAITTTDYTSGSAAALGNYTAQCVIAYGLQDGANEQRFYVNNAYRPVNDPLAPTSPGNPDIIDLNRWQPLSLASFIDQSGNTLPGSALEFLGAEWGRVSPFALTAVDRTI
;
A
#
# COMPACT_ATOMS: atom_id res chain seq x y z
N MET A 1 18.97 28.30 51.46
CA MET A 1 18.07 29.33 52.04
C MET A 1 17.48 30.17 50.91
N LYS A 2 16.30 29.77 50.40
CA LYS A 2 15.22 30.61 49.86
C LYS A 2 14.14 29.68 49.28
N THR A 3 12.99 29.75 49.91
CA THR A 3 11.70 29.13 49.59
C THR A 3 10.99 29.88 48.46
N SER A 4 10.12 29.17 47.72
CA SER A 4 8.82 29.62 47.17
C SER A 4 8.46 28.80 45.91
N LEU A 5 7.26 28.29 45.61
CA LEU A 5 5.97 27.99 46.27
C LEU A 5 5.10 27.35 45.15
N PHE A 6 4.26 26.37 45.52
CA PHE A 6 3.01 25.91 44.87
C PHE A 6 3.00 25.40 43.42
N SER A 7 2.58 24.14 43.24
CA SER A 7 1.14 23.80 43.11
C SER A 7 0.96 22.29 42.88
N GLN A 8 0.45 21.59 43.89
CA GLN A 8 -0.06 20.22 43.75
C GLN A 8 -1.50 20.29 43.24
N ARG A 9 -1.79 19.61 42.11
CA ARG A 9 -3.16 19.26 41.73
C ARG A 9 -3.35 17.74 41.86
N LYS A 10 -4.19 17.38 42.82
CA LYS A 10 -4.80 16.05 42.99
C LYS A 10 -5.77 15.83 41.82
N GLY A 11 -5.55 14.78 41.03
CA GLY A 11 -6.48 14.31 40.00
C GLY A 11 -7.12 12.99 40.43
N TRP A 12 -8.45 12.96 40.46
CA TRP A 12 -9.28 11.86 40.94
C TRP A 12 -9.14 10.58 40.09
N ALA A 13 -9.04 9.44 40.77
CA ALA A 13 -9.26 8.13 40.17
C ALA A 13 -10.78 7.90 40.05
N VAL A 14 -11.29 7.78 38.83
CA VAL A 14 -12.64 7.28 38.56
C VAL A 14 -12.48 5.91 37.90
N LEU A 15 -12.86 4.87 38.64
CA LEU A 15 -13.01 3.51 38.16
C LEU A 15 -14.32 3.44 37.37
N VAL A 16 -14.27 3.09 36.07
CA VAL A 16 -15.48 2.78 35.29
C VAL A 16 -15.45 1.30 34.95
N ALA A 17 -16.35 0.54 35.58
CA ALA A 17 -16.65 -0.84 35.23
C ALA A 17 -17.60 -0.86 34.03
N LEU A 18 -17.23 -1.60 32.98
CA LEU A 18 -18.09 -1.84 31.81
C LEU A 18 -18.75 -3.22 31.95
N ILE A 19 -20.04 -3.20 32.26
CA ILE A 19 -20.93 -4.37 32.23
C ILE A 19 -21.53 -4.45 30.82
N PHE A 20 -21.25 -5.54 30.09
CA PHE A 20 -21.95 -5.86 28.84
C PHE A 20 -23.18 -6.73 29.16
N LEU A 21 -24.37 -6.15 29.00
CA LEU A 21 -25.62 -6.91 28.93
C LEU A 21 -26.01 -7.07 27.46
N PHE A 22 -25.96 -8.31 26.98
CA PHE A 22 -26.56 -8.71 25.71
C PHE A 22 -28.08 -8.73 25.87
N THR A 23 -28.79 -8.02 25.00
CA THR A 23 -30.19 -8.34 24.69
C THR A 23 -30.45 -7.98 23.23
N GLY A 24 -30.78 -9.01 22.46
CA GLY A 24 -31.11 -8.87 21.05
C GLY A 24 -32.47 -8.19 20.88
N CYS A 25 -32.53 -7.30 19.89
CA CYS A 25 -33.77 -6.92 19.23
C CYS A 25 -33.44 -6.78 17.74
N HIS A 26 -33.91 -7.73 16.93
CA HIS A 26 -33.90 -7.60 15.48
C HIS A 26 -34.84 -6.45 15.11
N SER A 27 -34.29 -5.40 14.50
CA SER A 27 -35.04 -4.38 13.81
C SER A 27 -34.53 -4.35 12.38
N ASP A 28 -35.32 -4.88 11.45
CA ASP A 28 -35.15 -4.62 10.03
C ASP A 28 -35.23 -3.11 9.81
N ARG A 29 -34.08 -2.50 9.51
CA ARG A 29 -33.99 -1.13 9.03
C ARG A 29 -33.49 -1.19 7.59
N SER A 30 -34.41 -1.04 6.64
CA SER A 30 -34.07 -0.57 5.30
C SER A 30 -33.70 0.92 5.38
N GLY A 31 -32.46 1.19 5.80
CA GLY A 31 -31.82 2.50 5.67
C GLY A 31 -30.88 2.47 4.48
N SER A 32 -30.78 3.55 3.73
CA SER A 32 -29.69 3.74 2.77
C SER A 32 -28.36 3.47 3.48
N ASP A 33 -27.73 2.34 3.18
CA ASP A 33 -26.52 1.90 3.84
C ASP A 33 -25.40 2.88 3.48
N ASN A 34 -25.13 3.85 4.35
CA ASN A 34 -24.00 4.80 4.22
C ASN A 34 -22.64 4.10 4.45
N THR A 35 -22.64 2.78 4.48
CA THR A 35 -21.47 1.93 4.63
C THR A 35 -20.62 2.02 3.36
N PRO A 36 -19.35 2.47 3.46
CA PRO A 36 -18.43 2.51 2.33
C PRO A 36 -18.28 1.13 1.67
N SER A 37 -18.14 1.09 0.34
CA SER A 37 -17.82 -0.15 -0.38
C SER A 37 -16.53 -0.79 0.17
N VAL A 38 -16.38 -2.10 0.04
CA VAL A 38 -15.14 -2.78 0.49
C VAL A 38 -13.90 -2.22 -0.20
N ALA A 39 -14.01 -1.84 -1.48
CA ALA A 39 -12.91 -1.21 -2.20
C ALA A 39 -12.52 0.14 -1.58
N ARG A 40 -13.51 0.94 -1.15
CA ARG A 40 -13.25 2.17 -0.41
C ARG A 40 -12.61 1.89 0.95
N GLN A 41 -13.08 0.88 1.69
CA GLN A 41 -12.48 0.51 2.98
C GLN A 41 -11.01 0.10 2.84
N TRP A 42 -10.66 -0.71 1.83
CA TRP A 42 -9.28 -1.08 1.54
C TRP A 42 -8.43 0.09 1.05
N ASN A 43 -9.00 1.02 0.29
CA ASN A 43 -8.32 2.26 -0.09
C ASN A 43 -8.01 3.13 1.14
N GLU A 44 -8.94 3.29 2.08
CA GLU A 44 -8.68 4.01 3.34
C GLU A 44 -7.60 3.31 4.18
N ALA A 45 -7.59 1.97 4.21
CA ALA A 45 -6.54 1.20 4.89
C ALA A 45 -5.15 1.42 4.24
N LEU A 46 -5.08 1.44 2.90
CA LEU A 46 -3.85 1.77 2.17
C LEU A 46 -3.39 3.20 2.47
N LEU A 47 -4.29 4.19 2.41
CA LEU A 47 -3.96 5.58 2.74
C LEU A 47 -3.48 5.73 4.19
N ALA A 48 -4.10 5.02 5.14
CA ALA A 48 -3.66 4.98 6.52
C ALA A 48 -2.26 4.38 6.65
N ALA A 49 -1.95 3.29 5.93
CA ALA A 49 -0.63 2.68 5.93
C ALA A 49 0.44 3.62 5.33
N ILE A 50 0.12 4.34 4.25
CA ILE A 50 1.02 5.34 3.64
C ILE A 50 1.41 6.43 4.64
N ARG A 51 0.46 6.94 5.44
CA ARG A 51 0.70 8.02 6.42
C ARG A 51 1.72 7.66 7.51
N VAL A 52 1.91 6.37 7.79
CA VAL A 52 2.81 5.87 8.83
C VAL A 52 4.03 5.14 8.26
N ASP A 53 4.27 5.28 6.96
CA ASP A 53 5.40 4.66 6.25
C ASP A 53 6.46 5.71 5.86
N LEU A 54 7.58 5.27 5.27
CA LEU A 54 8.60 6.15 4.71
C LEU A 54 8.02 7.05 3.62
N ALA A 55 8.50 8.30 3.52
CA ALA A 55 8.13 9.21 2.45
C ALA A 55 8.71 8.74 1.09
N ARG A 56 7.92 7.93 0.35
CA ARG A 56 8.31 7.33 -0.93
C ARG A 56 7.24 7.56 -2.00
N PRO A 57 7.04 8.80 -2.48
CA PRO A 57 5.94 9.16 -3.37
C PRO A 57 5.71 8.21 -4.54
N THR A 58 6.77 7.84 -5.27
CA THR A 58 6.67 6.94 -6.43
C THR A 58 6.26 5.51 -6.04
N VAL A 59 6.81 4.98 -4.95
CA VAL A 59 6.42 3.68 -4.38
C VAL A 59 4.93 3.70 -3.97
N HIS A 60 4.50 4.78 -3.34
CA HIS A 60 3.12 4.94 -2.87
C HIS A 60 2.13 5.09 -4.02
N SER A 61 2.45 5.88 -5.05
CA SER A 61 1.64 5.98 -6.27
C SER A 61 1.49 4.62 -6.95
N ARG A 62 2.57 3.84 -7.02
CA ARG A 62 2.52 2.47 -7.55
C ARG A 62 1.67 1.54 -6.69
N ASN A 63 1.75 1.63 -5.37
CA ASN A 63 0.89 0.85 -4.46
C ASN A 63 -0.59 1.19 -4.64
N LEU A 64 -0.93 2.48 -4.80
CA LEU A 64 -2.29 2.94 -5.10
C LEU A 64 -2.81 2.38 -6.43
N PHE A 65 -2.00 2.46 -7.48
CA PHE A 65 -2.36 1.90 -8.78
C PHE A 65 -2.54 0.37 -8.71
N HIS A 66 -1.54 -0.36 -8.20
CA HIS A 66 -1.58 -1.83 -8.13
C HIS A 66 -2.73 -2.35 -7.28
N THR A 67 -3.05 -1.67 -6.18
CA THR A 67 -4.19 -2.05 -5.33
C THR A 67 -5.51 -1.78 -6.04
N SER A 68 -5.64 -0.63 -6.70
CA SER A 68 -6.83 -0.31 -7.50
C SER A 68 -7.05 -1.31 -8.63
N MET A 69 -5.97 -1.67 -9.34
CA MET A 69 -5.96 -2.69 -10.39
C MET A 69 -6.38 -4.06 -9.84
N ALA A 70 -5.82 -4.50 -8.71
CA ALA A 70 -6.17 -5.78 -8.10
C ALA A 70 -7.66 -5.85 -7.70
N MET A 71 -8.18 -4.77 -7.10
CA MET A 71 -9.59 -4.69 -6.72
C MET A 71 -10.51 -4.62 -7.95
N TYR A 72 -10.10 -3.89 -8.99
CA TYR A 72 -10.86 -3.78 -10.24
C TYR A 72 -10.93 -5.14 -10.95
N ASP A 73 -9.82 -5.84 -11.11
CA ASP A 73 -9.80 -7.17 -11.73
C ASP A 73 -10.65 -8.18 -10.96
N ALA A 74 -10.52 -8.21 -9.63
CA ALA A 74 -11.34 -9.07 -8.76
C ALA A 74 -12.85 -8.77 -8.85
N TRP A 75 -13.23 -7.56 -9.27
CA TRP A 75 -14.63 -7.19 -9.53
C TRP A 75 -15.08 -7.51 -10.96
N ALA A 76 -14.22 -7.21 -11.94
CA ALA A 76 -14.49 -7.28 -13.37
C ALA A 76 -14.67 -8.71 -13.88
N VAL A 77 -14.00 -9.70 -13.28
CA VAL A 77 -14.17 -11.12 -13.62
C VAL A 77 -15.60 -11.65 -13.47
N PHE A 78 -16.43 -10.97 -12.67
CA PHE A 78 -17.84 -11.31 -12.51
C PHE A 78 -18.76 -10.46 -13.40
N ASP A 79 -18.23 -9.45 -14.09
CA ASP A 79 -19.01 -8.51 -14.89
C ASP A 79 -19.16 -8.98 -16.34
N GLY A 80 -20.33 -8.76 -16.94
CA GLY A 80 -20.60 -9.18 -18.31
C GLY A 80 -20.09 -8.22 -19.37
N VAL A 81 -19.68 -7.00 -18.97
CA VAL A 81 -19.26 -5.93 -19.88
C VAL A 81 -17.82 -5.52 -19.59
N ALA A 82 -17.44 -5.43 -18.32
CA ALA A 82 -16.09 -4.99 -17.96
C ALA A 82 -15.01 -5.99 -18.43
N SER A 83 -13.87 -5.46 -18.87
CA SER A 83 -12.65 -6.24 -19.08
C SER A 83 -11.70 -6.01 -17.91
N THR A 84 -11.04 -7.08 -17.47
CA THR A 84 -9.88 -7.03 -16.58
C THR A 84 -8.72 -6.27 -17.25
N TYR A 85 -7.84 -5.72 -16.41
CA TYR A 85 -6.58 -5.11 -16.80
C TYR A 85 -5.46 -6.16 -16.88
N LEU A 86 -5.28 -6.98 -15.85
CA LEU A 86 -4.15 -7.92 -15.73
C LEU A 86 -4.58 -9.39 -15.90
N LEU A 87 -5.62 -9.83 -15.18
CA LEU A 87 -6.08 -11.23 -15.20
C LEU A 87 -6.48 -11.65 -16.61
N GLY A 88 -5.86 -12.72 -17.14
CA GLY A 88 -6.13 -13.22 -18.49
C GLY A 88 -5.56 -12.33 -19.60
N LYS A 89 -4.74 -11.34 -19.26
CA LYS A 89 -4.16 -10.38 -20.20
C LYS A 89 -2.64 -10.42 -20.14
N THR A 90 -2.02 -9.92 -21.22
CA THR A 90 -0.59 -9.61 -21.25
C THR A 90 -0.44 -8.10 -21.09
N VAL A 91 0.28 -7.66 -20.07
CA VAL A 91 0.60 -6.26 -19.79
C VAL A 91 2.11 -6.13 -19.68
N ASP A 92 2.72 -5.30 -20.52
CA ASP A 92 4.16 -5.04 -20.54
C ASP A 92 5.03 -6.31 -20.51
N GLY A 93 4.63 -7.30 -21.31
CA GLY A 93 5.33 -8.59 -21.43
C GLY A 93 5.07 -9.58 -20.29
N TYR A 94 4.27 -9.22 -19.29
CA TYR A 94 3.80 -10.14 -18.26
C TYR A 94 2.43 -10.73 -18.63
N TYR A 95 2.30 -12.05 -18.65
CA TYR A 95 1.01 -12.73 -18.81
C TYR A 95 0.52 -13.30 -17.48
N CYS A 96 -0.65 -12.87 -17.01
CA CYS A 96 -1.35 -13.52 -15.90
C CYS A 96 -2.39 -14.49 -16.47
N ALA A 97 -2.10 -15.79 -16.38
CA ALA A 97 -3.06 -16.81 -16.81
C ALA A 97 -4.36 -16.71 -16.00
N PHE A 98 -5.51 -16.87 -16.64
CA PHE A 98 -6.79 -16.85 -15.94
C PHE A 98 -7.79 -17.74 -16.65
N ASN A 99 -8.48 -18.59 -15.89
CA ASN A 99 -9.54 -19.45 -16.41
C ASN A 99 -10.89 -18.94 -15.91
N SER A 100 -11.65 -18.28 -16.79
CA SER A 100 -12.95 -17.71 -16.49
C SER A 100 -14.05 -18.76 -16.25
N THR A 101 -13.86 -20.00 -16.67
CA THR A 101 -14.86 -21.08 -16.55
C THR A 101 -15.04 -21.54 -15.11
N ASN A 102 -14.03 -21.35 -14.26
CA ASN A 102 -14.05 -21.80 -12.85
C ASN A 102 -14.24 -20.64 -11.87
N VAL A 103 -14.75 -19.51 -12.34
CA VAL A 103 -15.07 -18.37 -11.47
C VAL A 103 -16.27 -18.73 -10.61
N PRO A 104 -16.25 -18.44 -9.29
CA PRO A 104 -17.38 -18.73 -8.40
C PRO A 104 -18.60 -17.87 -8.70
N PHE A 105 -19.42 -18.30 -9.64
CA PHE A 105 -20.77 -17.78 -9.83
C PHE A 105 -21.69 -18.37 -8.74
N GLY A 106 -21.47 -18.00 -7.48
CA GLY A 106 -22.40 -18.30 -6.39
C GLY A 106 -23.69 -17.47 -6.53
N GLU A 107 -24.72 -17.83 -5.76
CA GLU A 107 -26.05 -17.17 -5.80
C GLU A 107 -26.00 -15.67 -5.43
N ASN A 108 -24.95 -15.22 -4.73
CA ASN A 108 -24.74 -13.82 -4.36
C ASN A 108 -23.43 -13.25 -4.92
N LYS A 109 -23.51 -12.74 -6.16
CA LYS A 109 -22.41 -12.11 -6.89
C LYS A 109 -21.70 -10.99 -6.11
N GLU A 110 -22.44 -10.18 -5.36
CA GLU A 110 -21.86 -9.08 -4.59
C GLU A 110 -21.07 -9.58 -3.37
N SER A 111 -21.54 -10.64 -2.70
CA SER A 111 -20.78 -11.26 -1.60
C SER A 111 -19.44 -11.82 -2.10
N VAL A 112 -19.46 -12.54 -3.23
CA VAL A 112 -18.27 -13.12 -3.86
C VAL A 112 -17.27 -12.03 -4.27
N ARG A 113 -17.76 -10.96 -4.92
CA ARG A 113 -16.93 -9.79 -5.27
C ARG A 113 -16.28 -9.20 -4.04
N ARG A 114 -17.04 -9.00 -2.95
CA ARG A 114 -16.54 -8.41 -1.71
C ARG A 114 -15.41 -9.22 -1.10
N GLU A 115 -15.53 -10.54 -1.09
CA GLU A 115 -14.51 -11.44 -0.56
C GLU A 115 -13.25 -11.45 -1.45
N ALA A 116 -13.41 -11.61 -2.77
CA ALA A 116 -12.29 -11.61 -3.71
C ALA A 116 -11.49 -10.30 -3.68
N ILE A 117 -12.17 -9.14 -3.68
CA ILE A 117 -11.55 -7.81 -3.51
C ILE A 117 -10.76 -7.75 -2.20
N SER A 118 -11.34 -8.27 -1.11
CA SER A 118 -10.72 -8.16 0.21
C SER A 118 -9.47 -9.00 0.35
N PHE A 119 -9.46 -10.24 -0.17
CA PHE A 119 -8.25 -11.05 -0.20
C PHE A 119 -7.20 -10.50 -1.17
N ALA A 120 -7.61 -9.94 -2.32
CA ALA A 120 -6.69 -9.32 -3.26
C ALA A 120 -5.95 -8.13 -2.63
N ALA A 121 -6.69 -7.20 -2.02
CA ALA A 121 -6.12 -6.05 -1.33
C ALA A 121 -5.28 -6.49 -0.11
N TYR A 122 -5.80 -7.36 0.75
CA TYR A 122 -5.11 -7.84 1.94
C TYR A 122 -3.73 -8.43 1.62
N ARG A 123 -3.66 -9.34 0.64
CA ARG A 123 -2.40 -10.01 0.27
C ARG A 123 -1.41 -9.05 -0.36
N LEU A 124 -1.88 -8.20 -1.28
CA LEU A 124 -1.02 -7.22 -1.93
C LEU A 124 -0.44 -6.25 -0.89
N LEU A 125 -1.30 -5.63 -0.06
CA LEU A 125 -0.87 -4.65 0.93
C LEU A 125 0.06 -5.26 1.99
N THR A 126 -0.25 -6.47 2.48
CA THR A 126 0.65 -7.23 3.36
C THR A 126 2.05 -7.37 2.74
N HIS A 127 2.14 -7.71 1.45
CA HIS A 127 3.42 -7.80 0.75
C HIS A 127 4.12 -6.44 0.58
N ARG A 128 3.37 -5.36 0.26
CA ARG A 128 3.93 -4.01 0.04
C ARG A 128 4.50 -3.39 1.31
N PHE A 129 3.83 -3.58 2.44
CA PHE A 129 4.17 -2.94 3.71
C PHE A 129 4.99 -3.83 4.66
N LYS A 130 5.35 -5.06 4.25
CA LYS A 130 6.12 -6.01 5.10
C LYS A 130 7.45 -5.46 5.63
N ASN A 131 8.03 -4.49 4.93
CA ASN A 131 9.29 -3.85 5.33
C ASN A 131 9.10 -2.36 5.70
N SER A 132 7.87 -1.94 5.99
CA SER A 132 7.59 -0.60 6.51
C SER A 132 8.12 -0.47 7.94
N PRO A 133 8.60 0.72 8.37
CA PRO A 133 8.91 0.98 9.78
C PRO A 133 7.74 0.69 10.71
N SER A 134 6.50 0.86 10.23
CA SER A 134 5.27 0.65 11.00
C SER A 134 4.58 -0.69 10.70
N VAL A 135 5.32 -1.70 10.21
CA VAL A 135 4.74 -2.98 9.76
C VAL A 135 3.81 -3.64 10.79
N SER A 136 4.16 -3.63 12.07
CA SER A 136 3.33 -4.21 13.13
C SER A 136 1.96 -3.53 13.23
N LEU A 137 1.93 -2.20 13.12
CA LEU A 137 0.70 -1.40 13.14
C LEU A 137 -0.12 -1.61 11.87
N THR A 138 0.51 -1.53 10.70
CA THR A 138 -0.18 -1.65 9.42
C THR A 138 -0.73 -3.05 9.21
N GLN A 139 0.02 -4.09 9.56
CA GLN A 139 -0.44 -5.47 9.45
C GLN A 139 -1.60 -5.75 10.43
N ALA A 140 -1.54 -5.23 11.66
CA ALA A 140 -2.64 -5.36 12.61
C ALA A 140 -3.92 -4.70 12.07
N ALA A 141 -3.82 -3.52 11.44
CA ALA A 141 -4.94 -2.84 10.82
C ALA A 141 -5.54 -3.65 9.64
N PHE A 142 -4.69 -4.23 8.79
CA PHE A 142 -5.14 -5.09 7.69
C PHE A 142 -5.84 -6.36 8.18
N ASN A 143 -5.28 -7.01 9.22
CA ASN A 143 -5.89 -8.18 9.86
C ASN A 143 -7.26 -7.83 10.47
N ALA A 144 -7.35 -6.69 11.17
CA ALA A 144 -8.59 -6.23 11.78
C ALA A 144 -9.65 -5.91 10.73
N LEU A 145 -9.29 -5.24 9.64
CA LEU A 145 -10.22 -4.95 8.55
C LEU A 145 -10.75 -6.25 7.92
N LEU A 146 -9.85 -7.20 7.60
CA LEU A 146 -10.25 -8.48 7.00
C LEU A 146 -11.18 -9.28 7.94
N ALA A 147 -10.87 -9.31 9.24
CA ALA A 147 -11.69 -9.97 10.25
C ALA A 147 -13.05 -9.28 10.45
N ASN A 148 -13.10 -7.94 10.47
CA ASN A 148 -14.35 -7.17 10.57
C ASN A 148 -15.27 -7.38 9.36
N LEU A 149 -14.70 -7.69 8.20
CA LEU A 149 -15.44 -8.09 7.01
C LEU A 149 -15.91 -9.56 7.04
N GLY A 150 -15.56 -10.32 8.09
CA GLY A 150 -15.97 -11.71 8.32
C GLY A 150 -15.05 -12.76 7.68
N TYR A 151 -13.87 -12.37 7.21
CA TYR A 151 -12.99 -13.26 6.44
C TYR A 151 -11.80 -13.80 7.25
N ASN A 152 -11.39 -15.03 6.95
CA ASN A 152 -10.29 -15.71 7.63
C ASN A 152 -8.95 -15.52 6.90
N ALA A 153 -8.03 -14.75 7.48
CA ALA A 153 -6.69 -14.51 6.95
C ALA A 153 -5.85 -15.78 6.72
N ALA A 154 -6.19 -16.90 7.38
CA ALA A 154 -5.51 -18.18 7.22
C ALA A 154 -5.76 -18.84 5.85
N ILE A 155 -6.77 -18.39 5.08
CA ILE A 155 -7.02 -18.89 3.72
C ILE A 155 -5.97 -18.31 2.78
N THR A 156 -4.94 -19.09 2.46
CA THR A 156 -3.78 -18.69 1.64
C THR A 156 -3.76 -19.33 0.26
N THR A 157 -4.61 -20.34 0.00
CA THR A 157 -4.67 -21.01 -1.30
C THR A 157 -4.93 -20.01 -2.42
N THR A 158 -4.33 -20.24 -3.59
CA THR A 158 -4.58 -19.49 -4.83
C THR A 158 -5.33 -20.33 -5.87
N ASP A 159 -5.69 -21.56 -5.51
CA ASP A 159 -6.53 -22.42 -6.34
C ASP A 159 -7.99 -22.03 -6.19
N TYR A 160 -8.44 -21.17 -7.10
CA TYR A 160 -9.83 -20.73 -7.20
C TYR A 160 -10.73 -21.68 -7.98
N THR A 161 -10.20 -22.77 -8.54
CA THR A 161 -10.98 -23.65 -9.43
C THR A 161 -12.10 -24.41 -8.71
N SER A 162 -12.00 -24.50 -7.39
CA SER A 162 -13.04 -25.03 -6.49
C SER A 162 -14.16 -24.04 -6.18
N GLY A 163 -14.15 -22.84 -6.77
CA GLY A 163 -15.15 -21.81 -6.52
C GLY A 163 -14.89 -20.99 -5.24
N SER A 164 -13.64 -20.85 -4.81
CA SER A 164 -13.29 -20.01 -3.65
C SER A 164 -13.01 -18.56 -4.05
N ALA A 165 -13.82 -17.62 -3.56
CA ALA A 165 -13.62 -16.19 -3.78
C ALA A 165 -12.34 -15.68 -3.10
N ALA A 166 -12.05 -16.16 -1.88
CA ALA A 166 -10.80 -15.91 -1.19
C ALA A 166 -9.58 -16.35 -2.01
N ALA A 167 -9.64 -17.55 -2.60
CA ALA A 167 -8.57 -18.06 -3.43
C ALA A 167 -8.38 -17.23 -4.71
N LEU A 168 -9.48 -16.77 -5.32
CA LEU A 168 -9.43 -15.87 -6.47
C LEU A 168 -8.77 -14.53 -6.12
N GLY A 169 -9.11 -13.96 -4.95
CA GLY A 169 -8.46 -12.76 -4.43
C GLY A 169 -6.97 -12.97 -4.18
N ASN A 170 -6.59 -14.08 -3.54
CA ASN A 170 -5.19 -14.44 -3.32
C ASN A 170 -4.42 -14.59 -4.64
N TYR A 171 -5.01 -15.27 -5.63
CA TYR A 171 -4.44 -15.44 -6.97
C TYR A 171 -4.26 -14.10 -7.69
N THR A 172 -5.27 -13.23 -7.62
CA THR A 172 -5.20 -11.87 -8.18
C THR A 172 -4.03 -11.10 -7.58
N ALA A 173 -3.89 -11.11 -6.25
CA ALA A 173 -2.74 -10.48 -5.59
C ALA A 173 -1.40 -11.09 -6.01
N GLN A 174 -1.33 -12.42 -6.14
CA GLN A 174 -0.14 -13.12 -6.62
C GLN A 174 0.27 -12.63 -8.02
N CYS A 175 -0.69 -12.49 -8.94
CA CYS A 175 -0.42 -11.94 -10.27
C CYS A 175 0.07 -10.49 -10.22
N VAL A 176 -0.57 -9.62 -9.42
CA VAL A 176 -0.14 -8.22 -9.29
C VAL A 176 1.25 -8.09 -8.64
N ILE A 177 1.57 -8.95 -7.67
CA ILE A 177 2.89 -9.00 -7.06
C ILE A 177 3.92 -9.42 -8.10
N ALA A 178 3.68 -10.54 -8.81
CA ALA A 178 4.61 -11.05 -9.81
C ALA A 178 4.83 -10.07 -10.98
N TYR A 179 3.76 -9.45 -11.49
CA TYR A 179 3.84 -8.33 -12.44
C TYR A 179 4.76 -7.22 -11.91
N GLY A 180 4.52 -6.79 -10.67
CA GLY A 180 5.30 -5.74 -10.05
C GLY A 180 6.78 -6.08 -9.80
N LEU A 181 7.14 -7.35 -9.66
CA LEU A 181 8.54 -7.73 -9.47
C LEU A 181 9.39 -7.53 -10.73
N GLN A 182 8.77 -7.37 -11.90
CA GLN A 182 9.46 -7.20 -13.18
C GLN A 182 9.14 -5.88 -13.89
N ASP A 183 8.38 -4.97 -13.26
CA ASP A 183 7.93 -3.71 -13.87
C ASP A 183 8.98 -2.60 -13.91
N GLY A 184 10.24 -2.90 -13.57
CA GLY A 184 11.33 -1.92 -13.55
C GLY A 184 11.48 -1.12 -12.25
N ALA A 185 10.58 -1.23 -11.27
CA ALA A 185 10.66 -0.46 -10.02
C ALA A 185 11.78 -0.92 -9.07
N ASN A 186 12.40 -2.07 -9.33
CA ASN A 186 13.47 -2.64 -8.49
C ASN A 186 13.04 -2.93 -7.04
N GLU A 187 11.80 -3.36 -6.86
CA GLU A 187 11.20 -3.63 -5.55
C GLU A 187 11.98 -4.63 -4.70
N GLN A 188 12.53 -5.70 -5.31
CA GLN A 188 13.28 -6.73 -4.60
C GLN A 188 14.53 -6.19 -3.89
N ARG A 189 15.08 -5.08 -4.40
CA ARG A 189 16.23 -4.39 -3.82
C ARG A 189 15.82 -3.07 -3.17
N PHE A 190 14.61 -3.00 -2.62
CA PHE A 190 14.13 -1.81 -1.92
C PHE A 190 14.12 -0.53 -2.76
N TYR A 191 13.89 -0.63 -4.08
CA TYR A 191 13.79 0.51 -4.98
C TYR A 191 15.07 1.36 -5.07
N VAL A 192 16.23 0.80 -4.70
CA VAL A 192 17.52 1.50 -4.79
C VAL A 192 17.88 1.82 -6.25
N ASN A 193 18.68 2.86 -6.44
CA ASN A 193 19.20 3.23 -7.75
C ASN A 193 20.25 2.21 -8.20
N ASN A 194 20.17 1.75 -9.45
CA ASN A 194 21.15 0.83 -10.03
C ASN A 194 22.10 1.57 -10.99
N ALA A 195 21.55 2.45 -11.84
CA ALA A 195 22.29 3.14 -12.89
C ALA A 195 22.73 4.54 -12.47
N TYR A 196 21.87 5.28 -11.77
CA TYR A 196 22.21 6.64 -11.36
C TYR A 196 23.15 6.66 -10.16
N ARG A 197 24.24 7.42 -10.31
CA ARG A 197 25.10 7.85 -9.21
C ARG A 197 25.33 9.36 -9.32
N PRO A 198 25.34 10.11 -8.21
CA PRO A 198 25.71 11.51 -8.25
C PRO A 198 27.13 11.66 -8.79
N VAL A 199 27.38 12.73 -9.56
CA VAL A 199 28.74 13.09 -10.00
C VAL A 199 29.45 13.91 -8.94
N ASN A 200 28.72 14.76 -8.24
CA ASN A 200 29.26 15.59 -7.18
C ASN A 200 29.23 14.86 -5.84
N ASP A 201 30.30 15.01 -5.07
CA ASP A 201 30.36 14.53 -3.69
C ASP A 201 29.35 15.28 -2.80
N PRO A 202 28.81 14.64 -1.74
CA PRO A 202 27.85 15.29 -0.86
C PRO A 202 28.38 16.58 -0.22
N LEU A 203 27.61 17.66 -0.32
CA LEU A 203 27.95 18.93 0.31
C LEU A 203 27.54 18.91 1.79
N ALA A 204 28.48 19.15 2.70
CA ALA A 204 28.20 19.39 4.10
C ALA A 204 27.86 20.88 4.33
N PRO A 205 26.59 21.27 4.55
CA PRO A 205 26.20 22.69 4.62
C PRO A 205 26.73 23.41 5.86
N THR A 206 27.26 22.66 6.84
CA THR A 206 27.92 23.20 8.03
C THR A 206 29.27 23.83 7.72
N SER A 207 29.88 23.49 6.58
CA SER A 207 31.13 24.07 6.12
C SER A 207 30.86 25.22 5.15
N PRO A 208 31.64 26.32 5.20
CA PRO A 208 31.48 27.43 4.27
C PRO A 208 31.82 27.05 2.82
N GLY A 209 30.96 27.46 1.88
CA GLY A 209 31.22 27.35 0.45
C GLY A 209 31.03 25.94 -0.13
N ASN A 210 31.49 25.76 -1.36
CA ASN A 210 31.46 24.51 -2.11
C ASN A 210 32.61 24.46 -3.12
N PRO A 211 33.87 24.56 -2.66
CA PRO A 211 35.04 24.69 -3.55
C PRO A 211 35.32 23.41 -4.36
N ASP A 212 34.87 22.25 -3.86
CA ASP A 212 35.20 20.93 -4.39
C ASP A 212 34.11 20.37 -5.32
N ILE A 213 33.14 21.18 -5.75
CA ILE A 213 32.12 20.73 -6.70
C ILE A 213 32.78 20.37 -8.04
N ILE A 214 32.44 19.19 -8.57
CA ILE A 214 33.04 18.66 -9.80
C ILE A 214 32.33 19.21 -11.04
N ASP A 215 31.00 19.23 -11.04
CA ASP A 215 30.17 19.66 -12.18
C ASP A 215 28.98 20.50 -11.71
N LEU A 216 28.99 21.79 -12.06
CA LEU A 216 27.93 22.76 -11.74
C LEU A 216 26.58 22.43 -12.39
N ASN A 217 26.54 21.62 -13.45
CA ASN A 217 25.32 21.22 -14.14
C ASN A 217 24.73 19.91 -13.61
N ARG A 218 25.29 19.33 -12.55
CA ARG A 218 24.85 18.06 -11.97
C ARG A 218 24.39 18.23 -10.53
N TRP A 219 23.36 17.48 -10.17
CA TRP A 219 22.84 17.49 -8.81
C TRP A 219 23.91 17.06 -7.80
N GLN A 220 23.97 17.78 -6.68
CA GLN A 220 24.84 17.47 -5.56
C GLN A 220 24.00 17.09 -4.34
N PRO A 221 24.18 15.88 -3.77
CA PRO A 221 23.48 15.50 -2.55
C PRO A 221 23.95 16.36 -1.37
N LEU A 222 23.11 16.50 -0.34
CA LEU A 222 23.49 17.15 0.91
C LEU A 222 23.87 16.10 1.95
N SER A 223 24.89 16.44 2.75
CA SER A 223 25.33 15.71 3.92
C SER A 223 24.84 16.40 5.19
N LEU A 224 23.81 15.84 5.82
CA LEU A 224 23.27 16.32 7.10
C LEU A 224 23.51 15.28 8.18
N ALA A 225 23.65 15.73 9.43
CA ALA A 225 23.79 14.86 10.60
C ALA A 225 22.55 13.97 10.83
N SER A 226 21.37 14.47 10.45
CA SER A 226 20.13 13.70 10.46
C SER A 226 19.19 14.22 9.38
N PHE A 227 18.31 13.34 8.91
CA PHE A 227 17.21 13.68 8.04
C PHE A 227 15.90 13.31 8.73
N ILE A 228 14.87 14.12 8.49
CA ILE A 228 13.48 13.80 8.86
C ILE A 228 12.71 13.77 7.55
N ASP A 229 12.09 12.63 7.24
CA ASP A 229 11.28 12.52 6.03
C ASP A 229 9.93 13.25 6.19
N GLN A 230 9.16 13.36 5.10
CA GLN A 230 7.86 14.06 5.14
C GLN A 230 6.81 13.38 6.04
N SER A 231 7.04 12.14 6.44
CA SER A 231 6.19 11.38 7.38
C SER A 231 6.67 11.49 8.83
N GLY A 232 7.79 12.19 9.10
CA GLY A 232 8.35 12.35 10.43
C GLY A 232 9.32 11.24 10.85
N ASN A 233 9.73 10.35 9.95
CA ASN A 233 10.72 9.32 10.26
C ASN A 233 12.13 9.92 10.28
N THR A 234 12.87 9.69 11.36
CA THR A 234 14.29 10.04 11.43
C THR A 234 15.11 9.01 10.65
N LEU A 235 15.88 9.48 9.67
CA LEU A 235 16.83 8.67 8.92
C LEU A 235 18.26 9.00 9.38
N PRO A 236 19.11 7.99 9.63
CA PRO A 236 20.52 8.24 9.96
C PRO A 236 21.21 8.96 8.79
N GLY A 237 22.06 9.94 9.08
CA GLY A 237 22.57 10.87 8.07
C GLY A 237 24.09 10.88 7.91
N SER A 238 24.53 10.65 6.67
CA SER A 238 25.74 11.25 6.09
C SER A 238 25.50 11.77 4.67
N ALA A 239 24.65 11.15 3.84
CA ALA A 239 24.08 11.76 2.62
C ALA A 239 22.85 10.97 2.14
N LEU A 240 21.85 11.65 1.56
CA LEU A 240 20.71 10.96 0.92
C LEU A 240 21.01 10.64 -0.55
N GLU A 241 20.60 9.46 -0.99
CA GLU A 241 20.62 9.08 -2.39
C GLU A 241 19.53 9.81 -3.19
N PHE A 242 19.68 9.83 -4.51
CA PHE A 242 18.66 10.34 -5.41
C PHE A 242 17.37 9.52 -5.26
N LEU A 243 16.23 10.18 -5.10
CA LEU A 243 14.97 9.48 -4.97
C LEU A 243 14.48 8.98 -6.34
N GLY A 244 14.57 7.67 -6.55
CA GLY A 244 13.84 7.02 -7.62
C GLY A 244 14.37 7.28 -9.03
N ALA A 245 15.67 7.18 -9.25
CA ALA A 245 16.25 7.38 -10.59
C ALA A 245 15.80 6.30 -11.60
N GLU A 246 15.40 5.11 -11.14
CA GLU A 246 14.96 4.02 -12.00
C GLU A 246 13.50 4.14 -12.46
N TRP A 247 12.70 5.07 -11.91
CA TRP A 247 11.26 5.13 -12.18
C TRP A 247 10.92 5.50 -13.63
N GLY A 248 11.85 6.11 -14.37
CA GLY A 248 11.70 6.30 -15.81
C GLY A 248 11.65 4.99 -16.62
N ARG A 249 12.01 3.85 -16.00
CA ARG A 249 11.91 2.51 -16.60
C ARG A 249 10.62 1.79 -16.21
N VAL A 250 9.84 2.35 -15.30
CA VAL A 250 8.58 1.74 -14.87
C VAL A 250 7.52 1.94 -15.94
N SER A 251 6.81 0.87 -16.26
CA SER A 251 5.79 0.92 -17.30
C SER A 251 4.65 1.88 -16.91
N PRO A 252 4.27 2.82 -17.79
CA PRO A 252 3.10 3.67 -17.57
C PRO A 252 1.82 2.85 -17.72
N PHE A 253 0.83 3.10 -16.86
CA PHE A 253 -0.42 2.33 -16.89
C PHE A 253 -1.43 2.82 -17.96
N ALA A 254 -1.30 4.07 -18.42
CA ALA A 254 -2.25 4.68 -19.38
C ALA A 254 -1.58 5.55 -20.45
N LEU A 255 -0.37 6.04 -20.20
CA LEU A 255 0.38 6.82 -21.18
C LEU A 255 1.10 5.90 -22.14
N THR A 256 1.06 6.25 -23.42
CA THR A 256 1.72 5.54 -24.52
C THR A 256 3.04 6.22 -24.88
N ALA A 257 3.78 5.64 -25.84
CA ALA A 257 4.99 6.26 -26.37
C ALA A 257 4.71 7.61 -27.06
N VAL A 258 3.50 7.81 -27.60
CA VAL A 258 3.10 9.05 -28.29
C VAL A 258 2.96 10.20 -27.30
N ASP A 259 2.58 9.92 -26.05
CA ASP A 259 2.42 10.93 -25.00
C ASP A 259 3.74 11.49 -24.46
N ARG A 260 4.89 11.02 -24.98
CA ARG A 260 6.24 11.44 -24.56
C ARG A 260 6.79 12.63 -25.35
N THR A 261 6.12 13.04 -26.43
CA THR A 261 6.54 14.16 -27.28
C THR A 261 5.69 15.39 -27.01
N ILE A 262 6.33 16.54 -26.85
CA ILE A 262 5.70 17.88 -26.74
C ILE A 262 5.70 18.53 -28.12
#